data_AF-A0A358HUG4-F1
#
_entry.id   AF-A0A358HUG4-F1
#
_cell.length_a   1.000
_cell.length_b   1.000
_cell.length_c   1.000
_cell.angle_alpha   90.00
_cell.angle_beta   90.00
_cell.angle_gamma   90.00
#
_symmetry.space_group_name_H-M   'P 1'
#
loop_
_entity.id
_entity.type
_entity.pdbx_description
1 polymer ?
#
loop_
_entity_poly.entity_id
_entity_poly.type
_entity_poly.pdbx_seq_one_letter_code
_entity_poly.pdbx_strand_id
1 'polypeptide(L)'
;DILAVGNVIDTAADYPSTILGSALWHMEATVDHAIEAVKAGEFKAENYGKFSYMEYDGGSVVLDPALLPDGTVADVEAKKAEIL
;
A
#
# COMPACT_ATOMS: atom_id res chain seq x y z
N ASP A 1 -10.38 14.08 -19.93
CA ASP A 1 -9.18 13.48 -19.33
C ASP A 1 -9.45 12.08 -18.84
N ILE A 2 -8.42 11.26 -18.73
CA ILE A 2 -8.50 9.89 -18.20
C ILE A 2 -7.85 9.90 -16.82
N LEU A 3 -8.55 9.40 -15.82
CA LEU A 3 -8.02 9.22 -14.48
C LEU A 3 -7.69 7.75 -14.23
N ALA A 4 -6.68 7.49 -13.40
CA ALA A 4 -6.24 6.15 -13.05
C ALA A 4 -5.78 6.05 -11.59
N VAL A 5 -5.83 4.82 -11.07
CA VAL A 5 -5.30 4.46 -9.76
C VAL A 5 -3.99 3.70 -9.97
N GLY A 6 -2.91 4.17 -9.35
CA GLY A 6 -1.61 3.50 -9.36
C GLY A 6 -1.57 2.26 -8.47
N ASN A 7 -0.60 1.38 -8.72
CA ASN A 7 -0.43 0.12 -7.99
C ASN A 7 1.05 -0.16 -7.72
N VAL A 8 1.36 -0.72 -6.55
CA VAL A 8 2.69 -1.07 -6.02
C VAL A 8 3.56 0.13 -5.65
N ILE A 9 3.68 1.12 -6.53
CA ILE A 9 4.55 2.30 -6.35
C ILE A 9 3.84 3.60 -6.73
N ASP A 10 4.40 4.73 -6.32
CA ASP A 10 3.92 6.04 -6.73
C ASP A 10 4.51 6.44 -8.09
N THR A 11 3.63 6.61 -9.08
CA THR A 11 3.96 7.00 -10.46
C THR A 11 3.33 8.33 -10.86
N ALA A 12 2.82 9.11 -9.90
CA ALA A 12 2.15 10.38 -10.19
C ALA A 12 3.07 11.38 -10.91
N ALA A 13 4.38 11.33 -10.67
CA ALA A 13 5.37 12.15 -11.36
C ALA A 13 5.55 11.79 -12.85
N ASP A 14 5.38 10.50 -13.20
CA ASP A 14 5.49 10.02 -14.58
C ASP A 14 4.22 10.32 -15.39
N TYR A 15 3.08 10.41 -14.71
CA TYR A 15 1.74 10.59 -15.29
C TYR A 15 0.98 11.72 -14.58
N PRO A 16 1.45 12.98 -14.70
CA PRO A 16 0.82 14.11 -14.03
C PRO A 16 -0.62 14.29 -14.51
N SER A 17 -1.49 14.73 -13.59
CA SER A 17 -2.93 14.95 -13.85
C SER A 17 -3.74 13.71 -14.26
N THR A 18 -3.14 12.51 -14.18
CA THR A 18 -3.81 11.23 -14.49
C THR A 18 -3.94 10.35 -13.26
N ILE A 19 -2.89 10.22 -12.45
CA ILE A 19 -2.89 9.37 -11.25
C ILE A 19 -3.53 10.13 -10.08
N LEU A 20 -4.76 9.77 -9.73
CA LEU A 20 -5.48 10.39 -8.59
C LEU A 20 -5.03 9.87 -7.22
N GLY A 21 -4.28 8.77 -7.22
CA GLY A 21 -3.78 8.10 -6.05
C GLY A 21 -3.24 6.72 -6.39
N SER A 22 -2.44 6.15 -5.49
CA SER A 22 -1.79 4.85 -5.68
C SER A 22 -1.89 4.00 -4.43
N ALA A 23 -2.21 2.72 -4.61
CA ALA A 23 -2.03 1.70 -3.58
C ALA A 23 -0.56 1.25 -3.61
N LEU A 24 0.18 1.52 -2.54
CA LEU A 24 1.59 1.19 -2.40
C LEU A 24 1.74 -0.14 -1.68
N TRP A 25 2.72 -0.94 -2.11
CA TRP A 25 3.04 -2.21 -1.47
C TRP A 25 4.46 -2.17 -0.89
N HIS A 26 4.53 -2.46 0.40
CA HIS A 26 5.76 -2.51 1.20
C HIS A 26 6.04 -3.97 1.52
N MET A 27 7.19 -4.46 1.07
CA MET A 27 7.58 -5.87 1.20
C MET A 27 8.52 -6.12 2.38
N GLU A 28 8.96 -5.08 3.06
CA GLU A 28 9.98 -5.08 4.11
C GLU A 28 9.62 -6.09 5.20
N ALA A 29 8.41 -6.01 5.78
CA ALA A 29 7.96 -6.94 6.82
C ALA A 29 7.95 -8.41 6.35
N THR A 30 7.56 -8.66 5.10
CA THR A 30 7.57 -10.02 4.52
C THR A 30 9.00 -10.55 4.39
N VAL A 31 9.90 -9.71 3.86
CA VAL A 31 11.29 -10.09 3.59
C VAL A 31 12.06 -10.26 4.90
N ASP A 32 11.87 -9.36 5.86
CA ASP A 32 12.52 -9.41 7.16
C ASP A 32 12.14 -10.67 7.92
N HIS A 33 10.84 -10.98 8.02
CA HIS A 33 10.37 -12.21 8.67
C HIS A 33 10.94 -13.47 8.01
N ALA A 34 10.99 -13.52 6.67
CA ALA A 34 11.58 -14.64 5.94
C ALA A 34 13.09 -14.79 6.24
N ILE A 35 13.84 -13.68 6.25
CA ILE A 35 15.27 -13.67 6.55
C ILE A 35 15.52 -14.13 7.99
N GLU A 36 14.74 -13.64 8.95
CA GLU A 36 14.84 -14.03 10.36
C GLU A 36 14.59 -15.53 10.55
N ALA A 37 13.51 -16.06 9.96
CA ALA A 37 13.18 -17.48 10.05
C ALA A 37 14.27 -18.39 9.45
N VAL A 38 14.87 -17.99 8.32
CA VAL A 38 16.00 -18.72 7.73
C VAL A 38 17.21 -18.69 8.64
N LYS A 39 17.57 -17.52 9.19
CA LYS A 39 18.71 -17.37 10.11
C LYS A 39 18.54 -18.18 11.39
N ALA A 40 17.30 -18.29 11.89
CA ALA A 40 16.97 -19.09 13.06
C ALA A 40 16.91 -20.60 12.79
N GLY A 41 16.92 -21.03 11.52
CA GLY A 41 16.70 -22.44 11.16
C GLY A 41 15.23 -22.89 11.32
N GLU A 42 14.30 -21.94 11.39
CA GLU A 42 12.87 -22.16 11.66
C GLU A 42 11.99 -21.89 10.42
N PHE A 43 12.60 -21.67 9.26
CA PHE A 43 11.89 -21.41 8.02
C PHE A 43 10.87 -22.51 7.72
N LYS A 44 9.63 -22.10 7.48
CA LYS A 44 8.50 -22.98 7.16
C LYS A 44 7.65 -22.37 6.05
N ALA A 45 6.91 -23.22 5.33
CA ALA A 45 5.94 -22.77 4.35
C ALA A 45 4.71 -22.18 5.07
N GLU A 46 4.77 -20.90 5.42
CA GLU A 46 3.63 -20.16 5.98
C GLU A 46 3.14 -19.07 5.02
N ASN A 47 1.92 -18.59 5.26
CA ASN A 47 1.32 -17.55 4.43
C ASN A 47 1.77 -16.16 4.91
N TYR A 48 2.63 -15.52 4.12
CA TYR A 48 3.12 -14.16 4.36
C TYR A 48 2.20 -13.05 3.86
N GLY A 49 1.09 -13.37 3.17
CA GLY A 49 0.18 -12.36 2.62
C GLY A 49 -0.38 -11.39 3.67
N LYS A 50 -0.44 -11.80 4.94
CA LYS A 50 -0.81 -10.92 6.06
C LYS A 50 0.13 -9.71 6.21
N PHE A 51 1.41 -9.88 5.90
CA PHE A 51 2.42 -8.81 5.97
C PHE A 51 2.28 -7.80 4.84
N SER A 52 1.39 -8.01 3.87
CA SER A 52 1.01 -7.01 2.88
C SER A 52 -0.15 -6.11 3.34
N TYR A 53 -0.76 -6.39 4.50
CA TYR A 53 -1.84 -5.56 5.04
C TYR A 53 -1.29 -4.30 5.70
N MET A 54 -2.10 -3.24 5.70
CA MET A 54 -1.73 -1.96 6.32
C MET A 54 -1.46 -2.09 7.83
N GLU A 55 -2.13 -3.02 8.52
CA GLU A 55 -1.90 -3.34 9.94
C GLU A 55 -0.44 -3.75 10.23
N TYR A 56 0.22 -4.40 9.25
CA TYR A 56 1.60 -4.86 9.34
C TYR A 56 2.58 -3.92 8.61
N ASP A 57 2.17 -2.69 8.31
CA ASP A 57 2.92 -1.72 7.50
C ASP A 57 3.22 -2.22 6.07
N GLY A 58 2.50 -3.23 5.61
CA GLY A 58 2.68 -3.87 4.31
C GLY A 58 2.11 -3.10 3.14
N GLY A 59 1.27 -2.12 3.41
CA GLY A 59 0.61 -1.35 2.37
C GLY A 59 0.27 0.05 2.85
N SER A 60 0.22 0.99 1.91
CA SER A 60 -0.23 2.35 2.17
C SER A 60 -0.93 2.92 0.95
N VAL A 61 -1.57 4.07 1.12
CA VAL A 61 -2.23 4.79 0.02
C VAL A 61 -1.68 6.20 -0.01
N VAL A 62 -1.39 6.68 -1.21
CA VAL A 62 -1.14 8.09 -1.50
C VAL A 62 -2.24 8.61 -2.41
N LEU A 63 -2.62 9.88 -2.24
CA LEU A 63 -3.73 10.51 -2.97
C LEU A 63 -3.25 11.87 -3.52
N ASP A 64 -3.78 12.27 -4.67
CA ASP A 64 -3.70 13.65 -5.17
C ASP A 64 -5.04 14.35 -4.93
N PRO A 65 -5.18 15.19 -3.89
CA PRO A 65 -6.43 15.88 -3.58
C PRO A 65 -6.92 16.79 -4.70
N ALA A 66 -6.02 17.28 -5.57
CA ALA A 66 -6.41 18.19 -6.66
C ALA A 66 -7.18 17.47 -7.79
N LEU A 67 -7.05 16.14 -7.87
CA LEU A 67 -7.72 15.31 -8.88
C LEU A 67 -8.95 14.58 -8.32
N LEU A 68 -9.22 14.73 -7.02
CA LEU A 68 -10.28 14.03 -6.33
C LEU A 68 -11.51 14.92 -6.12
N PRO A 69 -12.73 14.35 -6.12
CA PRO A 69 -13.91 15.05 -5.63
C PRO A 69 -13.77 15.44 -4.15
N ASP A 70 -14.40 16.55 -3.77
CA ASP A 70 -14.47 17.01 -2.38
C ASP A 70 -15.00 15.89 -1.46
N GLY A 71 -14.37 15.74 -0.29
CA GLY A 71 -14.71 14.72 0.70
C GLY A 71 -14.04 13.36 0.50
N THR A 72 -13.52 13.06 -0.70
CA THR A 72 -12.93 11.72 -0.98
C THR A 72 -11.75 11.38 -0.07
N VAL A 73 -10.88 12.34 0.24
CA VAL A 73 -9.74 12.12 1.15
C VAL A 73 -10.23 11.72 2.55
N ALA A 74 -11.31 12.33 3.04
CA ALA A 74 -11.88 12.01 4.34
C ALA A 74 -12.50 10.61 4.34
N ASP A 75 -13.20 10.23 3.26
CA ASP A 75 -13.79 8.89 3.11
C ASP A 75 -12.71 7.80 3.08
N VAL A 76 -11.59 8.05 2.39
CA VAL A 76 -10.45 7.12 2.36
C VAL A 76 -9.82 6.97 3.74
N GLU A 77 -9.55 8.07 4.45
CA GLU A 77 -8.99 8.00 5.80
C GLU A 77 -9.95 7.32 6.79
N ALA A 78 -11.26 7.56 6.67
CA ALA A 78 -12.26 6.85 7.49
C ALA A 78 -12.23 5.33 7.20
N LYS A 79 -12.19 4.92 5.93
CA LYS A 79 -12.09 3.51 5.56
C LYS A 79 -10.79 2.88 6.04
N LYS A 80 -9.68 3.59 5.91
CA LYS A 80 -8.36 3.16 6.41
C LYS A 80 -8.40 2.92 7.92
N ALA A 81 -9.04 3.80 8.69
CA ALA A 81 -9.20 3.61 10.13
C ALA A 81 -10.08 2.40 10.51
N GLU A 82 -10.99 1.95 9.63
CA GLU A 82 -11.81 0.75 9.87
C GLU A 82 -11.09 -0.58 9.60
N ILE A 83 -10.01 -0.56 8.79
CA ILE A 83 -9.29 -1.77 8.35
C ILE A 83 -7.89 -1.93 8.98
N LEU A 84 -7.47 -0.92 9.75
CA LEU A 84 -6.30 -0.96 10.63
C LEU A 84 -6.71 -1.50 12.00
#